data_AF-A0A2C0ZA81-F1
#
_entry.id   AF-A0A2C0ZA81-F1
#
_cell.length_a   1.000
_cell.length_b   1.000
_cell.length_c   1.000
_cell.angle_alpha   90.00
_cell.angle_beta   90.00
_cell.angle_gamma   90.00
#
_symmetry.space_group_name_H-M   'P 1'
#
loop_
_entity.id
_entity.type
_entity.pdbx_description
1 polymer ?
#
loop_
_entity_poly.entity_id
_entity_poly.type
_entity_poly.pdbx_seq_one_letter_code
_entity_poly.pdbx_strand_id
1 'polypeptide(L)'
;MDYANIVKCYEIKDEKILENLFCKEEKKQHLHFTKKYASRYPGEDLRLNEGILINVILESKDGKRISGYTVQGSCSFISSELVVFIGSKQEEQNLDNRNFRYYLNCLKKLGIYKP
;
A
#
# COMPACT_ATOMS: atom_id res chain seq x y z
N MET A 1 -6.94 -13.13 2.47
CA MET A 1 -7.99 -12.11 2.39
C MET A 1 -9.28 -12.77 2.80
N ASP A 2 -9.93 -12.28 3.84
CA ASP A 2 -11.24 -12.77 4.26
C ASP A 2 -12.29 -11.78 3.79
N TYR A 3 -12.97 -12.13 2.68
CA TYR A 3 -13.94 -11.25 2.04
C TYR A 3 -15.11 -10.87 2.97
N ALA A 4 -15.41 -11.69 3.98
CA ALA A 4 -16.46 -11.40 4.95
C ALA A 4 -16.11 -10.22 5.86
N ASN A 5 -14.81 -9.90 6.01
CA ASN A 5 -14.35 -8.80 6.87
C ASN A 5 -14.06 -7.52 6.09
N ILE A 6 -14.27 -7.47 4.76
CA ILE A 6 -14.07 -6.25 3.98
C ILE A 6 -15.13 -5.23 4.37
N VAL A 7 -14.67 -4.09 4.89
CA VAL A 7 -15.56 -2.98 5.28
C VAL A 7 -15.54 -1.83 4.28
N LYS A 8 -14.46 -1.71 3.49
CA LYS A 8 -14.35 -0.63 2.51
C LYS A 8 -13.34 -0.94 1.41
N CYS A 9 -13.66 -0.50 0.20
CA CYS A 9 -12.76 -0.48 -0.95
C CYS A 9 -12.69 0.95 -1.49
N TYR A 10 -11.48 1.37 -1.85
CA TYR A 10 -11.20 2.65 -2.49
C TYR A 10 -10.40 2.44 -3.76
N GLU A 11 -10.68 3.26 -4.76
CA GLU A 11 -9.90 3.33 -6.00
C GLU A 11 -9.32 4.74 -6.13
N ILE A 12 -8.03 4.83 -6.43
CA ILE A 12 -7.33 6.08 -6.72
C ILE A 12 -6.84 6.00 -8.16
N LYS A 13 -7.40 6.85 -9.02
CA LYS A 13 -7.12 6.92 -10.46
C LYS A 13 -6.81 8.32 -10.97
N ASP A 14 -6.79 9.32 -10.08
CA ASP A 14 -6.42 10.69 -10.44
C ASP A 14 -4.91 10.74 -10.64
N GLU A 15 -4.49 11.05 -11.87
CA GLU A 15 -3.09 11.06 -12.29
C GLU A 15 -2.22 12.00 -11.44
N LYS A 16 -2.74 13.18 -11.06
CA LYS A 16 -1.98 14.13 -10.24
C LYS A 16 -1.79 13.62 -8.82
N ILE A 17 -2.79 12.96 -8.27
CA ILE A 17 -2.68 12.31 -6.95
C ILE A 17 -1.67 11.16 -7.03
N LEU A 18 -1.78 10.29 -8.03
CA LEU A 18 -0.88 9.15 -8.23
C LEU A 18 0.57 9.59 -8.42
N GLU A 19 0.81 10.62 -9.23
CA GLU A 19 2.15 11.18 -9.44
C GLU A 19 2.78 11.71 -8.15
N ASN A 20 1.98 12.17 -7.18
CA ASN A 20 2.48 12.60 -5.88
C ASN A 20 2.66 11.45 -4.88
N LEU A 21 1.90 10.37 -5.01
CA LEU A 21 1.97 9.20 -4.13
C LEU A 21 3.17 8.29 -4.44
N PHE A 22 3.50 8.12 -5.71
CA PHE A 22 4.57 7.22 -6.11
C PHE A 22 5.96 7.83 -5.89
N CYS A 23 6.86 7.04 -5.34
CA CYS A 23 8.27 7.40 -5.26
C CYS A 23 8.95 7.26 -6.64
N LYS A 24 10.18 7.76 -6.75
CA LYS A 24 10.93 7.75 -8.02
C LYS A 24 11.15 6.33 -8.54
N GLU A 25 11.39 5.38 -7.64
CA GLU A 25 11.64 3.98 -7.96
C GLU A 25 10.36 3.29 -8.47
N GLU A 26 9.21 3.55 -7.86
CA GLU A 26 7.91 3.04 -8.29
C GLU A 26 7.54 3.55 -9.67
N LYS A 27 7.67 4.86 -9.92
CA LYS A 27 7.47 5.46 -11.24
C LYS A 27 8.35 4.82 -12.32
N LYS A 28 9.61 4.52 -12.00
CA LYS A 28 10.52 3.81 -12.92
C LYS A 28 10.04 2.38 -13.20
N GLN A 29 9.53 1.67 -12.20
CA GLN A 29 8.98 0.32 -12.36
C GLN A 29 7.74 0.34 -13.25
N HIS A 30 6.80 1.25 -13.01
CA HIS A 30 5.60 1.43 -13.83
C HIS A 30 5.93 1.77 -15.28
N LEU A 31 6.87 2.69 -15.50
CA LEU A 31 7.34 3.04 -16.85
C LEU A 31 8.02 1.86 -17.54
N HIS A 32 8.84 1.09 -16.82
CA HIS A 32 9.49 -0.11 -17.36
C HIS A 32 8.45 -1.17 -17.75
N PHE A 33 7.44 -1.39 -16.90
CA PHE A 33 6.35 -2.30 -17.16
C PHE A 33 5.60 -1.91 -18.44
N THR A 34 5.17 -0.65 -18.51
CA THR A 34 4.44 -0.09 -19.67
C THR A 34 5.24 -0.27 -20.96
N LYS A 35 6.54 0.07 -20.96
CA LYS A 35 7.38 -0.01 -22.17
C LYS A 35 7.66 -1.45 -22.64
N LYS A 36 7.77 -2.40 -21.72
CA LYS A 36 8.28 -3.75 -22.03
C LYS A 36 7.18 -4.81 -22.11
N TYR A 37 6.08 -4.62 -21.40
CA TYR A 37 5.07 -5.66 -21.19
C TYR A 37 3.67 -5.27 -21.68
N ALA A 38 3.26 -4.01 -21.60
CA ALA A 38 1.89 -3.64 -21.98
C ALA A 38 1.54 -4.01 -23.43
N SER A 39 2.47 -3.81 -24.37
CA SER A 39 2.30 -4.18 -25.77
C SER A 39 2.20 -5.70 -26.03
N ARG A 40 2.62 -6.54 -25.07
CA ARG A 40 2.57 -8.01 -25.20
C ARG A 40 1.22 -8.60 -24.82
N TYR A 41 0.38 -7.85 -24.10
CA TYR A 41 -0.91 -8.31 -23.59
C TYR A 41 -2.02 -7.34 -24.02
N PRO A 42 -2.27 -7.18 -25.33
CA PRO A 42 -3.33 -6.31 -25.80
C PRO A 42 -4.69 -6.80 -25.29
N GLY A 43 -5.40 -5.93 -24.56
CA GLY A 43 -6.73 -6.23 -24.01
C GLY A 43 -6.75 -6.67 -22.54
N GLU A 44 -5.59 -6.88 -21.90
CA GLU A 44 -5.55 -7.05 -20.44
C GLU A 44 -5.67 -5.69 -19.73
N ASP A 45 -6.34 -5.69 -18.57
CA ASP A 45 -6.39 -4.53 -17.70
C ASP A 45 -5.11 -4.46 -16.85
N LEU A 46 -4.15 -3.69 -17.33
CA LEU A 46 -2.83 -3.54 -16.71
C LEU A 46 -2.69 -2.27 -15.86
N ARG A 47 -3.79 -1.56 -15.59
CA ARG A 47 -3.77 -0.24 -14.94
C ARG A 47 -3.04 -0.23 -13.59
N LEU A 48 -3.14 -1.32 -12.82
CA LEU A 48 -2.41 -1.48 -11.56
C LEU A 48 -0.88 -1.52 -11.78
N ASN A 49 -0.44 -2.27 -12.79
CA ASN A 49 0.98 -2.46 -13.08
C ASN A 49 1.60 -1.23 -13.75
N GLU A 50 0.81 -0.50 -14.53
CA GLU A 50 1.18 0.74 -15.21
C GLU A 50 1.19 1.96 -14.28
N GLY A 51 0.76 1.81 -13.02
CA GLY A 51 0.72 2.91 -12.05
C GLY A 51 -0.40 3.91 -12.34
N ILE A 52 -1.48 3.47 -13.00
CA ILE A 52 -2.66 4.28 -13.36
C ILE A 52 -3.80 4.06 -12.35
N LEU A 53 -3.72 3.00 -11.55
CA LEU A 53 -4.71 2.65 -10.54
C LEU A 53 -4.02 2.17 -9.26
N ILE A 54 -4.51 2.64 -8.12
CA ILE A 54 -4.27 2.04 -6.81
C ILE A 54 -5.61 1.60 -6.23
N ASN A 55 -5.70 0.36 -5.78
CA ASN A 55 -6.82 -0.11 -4.96
C ASN A 55 -6.39 -0.23 -3.51
N VAL A 56 -7.20 0.28 -2.59
CA VAL A 56 -7.02 0.11 -1.15
C VAL A 56 -8.24 -0.61 -0.60
N ILE A 57 -8.01 -1.78 0.01
CA ILE A 57 -9.07 -2.60 0.60
C ILE A 57 -8.79 -2.67 2.11
N LEU A 58 -9.80 -2.33 2.91
CA LEU A 58 -9.72 -2.31 4.37
C LEU A 58 -10.60 -3.41 4.96
N GLU A 59 -10.04 -4.14 5.92
CA GLU A 59 -10.71 -5.22 6.63
C GLU A 59 -10.91 -4.85 8.11
N SER A 60 -12.04 -5.23 8.69
CA SER A 60 -12.31 -5.11 10.12
C SER A 60 -13.07 -6.32 10.64
N LYS A 61 -12.49 -7.00 11.63
CA LYS A 61 -13.13 -8.15 12.31
C LYS A 61 -14.24 -7.75 13.28
N ASP A 62 -14.19 -6.54 13.81
CA ASP A 62 -15.10 -6.06 14.87
C ASP A 62 -15.97 -4.87 14.44
N GLY A 63 -15.83 -4.40 13.19
CA GLY A 63 -16.48 -3.22 12.64
C GLY A 63 -16.03 -1.90 13.27
N LYS A 64 -15.04 -1.90 14.17
CA LYS A 64 -14.58 -0.73 14.93
C LYS A 64 -13.13 -0.36 14.60
N ARG A 65 -12.27 -1.36 14.40
CA ARG A 65 -10.84 -1.18 14.12
C ARG A 65 -10.44 -1.91 12.85
N ILE A 66 -9.52 -1.30 12.09
CA ILE A 66 -8.92 -1.96 10.94
C ILE A 66 -8.07 -3.12 11.47
N SER A 67 -8.34 -4.33 11.00
CA SER A 67 -7.61 -5.56 11.33
C SER A 67 -6.70 -6.04 10.21
N GLY A 68 -6.87 -5.49 9.00
CA GLY A 68 -6.12 -5.88 7.82
C GLY A 68 -6.31 -4.88 6.69
N TYR A 69 -5.39 -4.89 5.74
CA TYR A 69 -5.49 -4.07 4.53
C TYR A 69 -4.81 -4.76 3.35
N THR A 70 -5.18 -4.35 2.14
CA THR A 70 -4.49 -4.71 0.90
C THR A 70 -4.34 -3.46 0.05
N VAL A 71 -3.12 -3.23 -0.46
CA VAL A 71 -2.83 -2.17 -1.45
C VAL A 71 -2.40 -2.85 -2.74
N GLN A 72 -3.13 -2.59 -3.82
CA GLN A 72 -2.76 -3.01 -5.18
C GLN A 72 -2.25 -1.80 -5.97
N GLY A 73 -1.31 -2.01 -6.90
CA GLY A 73 -0.70 -0.92 -7.68
C GLY A 73 0.66 -0.43 -7.14
N SER A 74 1.30 -1.19 -6.25
CA SER A 74 2.70 -0.98 -5.82
C SER A 74 3.02 0.40 -5.23
N CYS A 75 2.15 0.94 -4.37
CA CYS A 75 2.43 2.19 -3.65
C CYS A 75 2.91 1.91 -2.22
N SER A 76 4.21 2.08 -1.97
CA SER A 76 4.81 1.90 -0.65
C SER A 76 4.44 3.01 0.33
N PHE A 77 4.16 4.23 -0.16
CA PHE A 77 3.74 5.34 0.70
C PHE A 77 2.42 5.04 1.42
N ILE A 78 1.36 4.71 0.68
CA ILE A 78 0.07 4.32 1.26
C ILE A 78 0.22 3.10 2.17
N SER A 79 1.04 2.12 1.76
CA SER A 79 1.28 0.93 2.58
C SER A 79 1.91 1.29 3.92
N SER A 80 2.91 2.18 3.95
CA SER A 80 3.54 2.64 5.18
C SER A 80 2.60 3.47 6.06
N GLU A 81 1.78 4.34 5.47
CA GLU A 81 0.75 5.09 6.19
C GLU A 81 -0.23 4.16 6.89
N LEU A 82 -0.77 3.16 6.17
CA LEU A 82 -1.74 2.20 6.74
C LEU A 82 -1.14 1.37 7.89
N VAL A 83 0.13 0.97 7.77
CA VAL A 83 0.85 0.29 8.87
C VAL A 83 0.90 1.16 10.11
N VAL A 84 1.20 2.45 9.95
CA VAL A 84 1.26 3.38 11.08
C VAL A 84 -0.12 3.65 11.67
N PHE A 85 -1.13 3.88 10.82
CA PHE A 85 -2.51 4.14 11.26
C PHE A 85 -3.14 2.96 12.01
N ILE A 86 -2.88 1.73 11.54
CA ILE A 86 -3.36 0.51 12.22
C ILE A 86 -2.64 0.35 13.56
N GLY A 87 -1.35 0.70 13.61
CA GLY A 87 -0.55 0.64 14.82
C GLY A 87 -0.06 -0.77 15.13
N SER A 88 0.54 -0.90 16.32
CA SER A 88 1.02 -2.16 16.87
C SER A 88 0.55 -2.29 18.29
N LYS A 89 0.03 -3.47 18.66
CA LYS A 89 -0.41 -3.76 20.03
C LYS A 89 0.78 -3.80 20.96
N GLN A 90 0.62 -3.35 22.20
CA GLN A 90 1.71 -3.19 23.16
C GLN A 90 2.50 -4.48 23.38
N GLU A 91 1.80 -5.61 23.48
CA GLU A 91 2.38 -6.94 23.63
C GLU A 91 3.24 -7.40 22.44
N GLU A 92 3.08 -6.79 21.26
CA GLU A 92 3.84 -7.08 20.05
C GLU A 92 5.06 -6.16 19.87
N GLN A 93 5.22 -5.14 20.72
CA GLN A 93 6.26 -4.10 20.63
C GLN A 93 7.63 -4.57 21.15
N ASN A 94 8.12 -5.67 20.60
CA ASN A 94 9.46 -6.19 20.84
C ASN A 94 10.30 -6.10 19.55
N LEU A 95 11.57 -5.69 19.64
CA LEU A 95 12.49 -5.61 18.50
C LEU A 95 12.75 -6.95 17.82
N ASP A 96 12.56 -8.09 18.50
CA ASP A 96 12.61 -9.41 17.86
C ASP A 96 11.43 -9.65 16.92
N ASN A 97 10.31 -8.95 17.14
CA ASN A 97 9.13 -9.03 16.28
C ASN A 97 9.38 -8.28 14.95
N ARG A 98 9.40 -9.05 13.85
CA ARG A 98 9.59 -8.51 12.50
C ARG A 98 8.52 -7.46 12.12
N ASN A 99 7.28 -7.66 12.54
CA ASN A 99 6.19 -6.72 12.25
C ASN A 99 6.40 -5.40 12.98
N PHE A 100 6.86 -5.45 14.23
CA PHE A 100 7.18 -4.25 14.99
C PHE A 100 8.36 -3.49 14.39
N ARG A 101 9.44 -4.18 13.98
CA ARG A 101 10.54 -3.54 13.24
C ARG A 101 10.08 -2.90 11.92
N TYR A 102 9.17 -3.56 11.21
CA TYR A 102 8.60 -3.00 9.99
C TYR A 102 7.75 -1.75 10.27
N TYR A 103 6.95 -1.77 11.34
CA TYR A 103 6.21 -0.61 11.83
C TYR A 103 7.14 0.57 12.17
N LEU A 104 8.21 0.33 12.94
CA LEU A 104 9.22 1.36 13.26
C LEU A 104 9.89 1.93 11.99
N ASN A 105 10.17 1.08 11.00
CA ASN A 105 10.71 1.54 9.72
C ASN A 105 9.71 2.43 8.96
N CYS A 106 8.41 2.11 9.01
CA CYS A 106 7.36 2.97 8.43
C CYS A 106 7.30 4.33 9.15
N LEU A 107 7.33 4.36 10.48
CA LEU A 107 7.38 5.61 11.25
C LEU A 107 8.58 6.50 10.85
N LYS A 108 9.76 5.88 10.68
CA LYS A 108 10.97 6.59 10.24
C LYS A 108 10.82 7.12 8.81
N LYS A 109 10.32 6.30 7.88
CA LYS A 109 10.09 6.69 6.47
C LYS A 109 9.14 7.87 6.33
N LEU A 110 8.11 7.93 7.17
CA LEU A 110 7.12 9.00 7.19
C LEU A 110 7.59 10.24 7.98
N GLY A 111 8.79 10.18 8.58
CA GLY A 111 9.35 11.30 9.35
C GLY A 111 8.66 11.53 10.70
N ILE A 112 7.78 10.63 11.14
CA ILE A 112 7.05 10.70 12.41
C ILE A 112 7.99 10.41 13.59
N TYR A 113 8.99 9.54 13.36
CA TYR A 113 10.00 9.19 14.35
C TYR A 113 11.41 9.53 13.84
N LYS A 114 12.21 10.17 14.69
CA LYS A 114 13.67 10.32 14.53
C LYS A 114 14.33 9.76 15.79
N PRO A 115 15.37 8.91 15.66
CA PRO A 115 16.10 8.36 16.80
C PRO A 115 16.86 9.44 17.57
#